data_AF-A0A9E5QWS8-F1
#
_entry.id   AF-A0A9E5QWS8-F1
#
_cell.length_a   1.000
_cell.length_b   1.000
_cell.length_c   1.000
_cell.angle_alpha   90.00
_cell.angle_beta   90.00
_cell.angle_gamma   90.00
#
_symmetry.space_group_name_H-M   'P 1'
#
loop_
_entity.id
_entity.type
_entity.pdbx_description
1 polymer ?
#
loop_
_entity_poly.entity_id
_entity_poly.type
_entity_poly.pdbx_seq_one_letter_code
_entity_poly.pdbx_strand_id
1 'polypeptide(L)' 'MNPGFFKVPLPKNEPVLGYAPGTPERALLQATLAEMRQQTLEIPMYIGDEALISDKKIRLAPPTTMPTPWAIFMKAMPPM' A
#
# COMPACT_ATOMS: atom_id res chain seq x y z
N MET A 1 -6.15 -17.81 -34.57
CA MET A 1 -6.12 -18.65 -33.35
C MET A 1 -4.67 -19.09 -33.15
N ASN A 2 -3.95 -18.52 -32.18
CA ASN A 2 -2.58 -18.95 -31.87
C ASN A 2 -2.68 -20.10 -30.86
N PRO A 3 -2.08 -21.29 -31.08
CA PRO A 3 -2.07 -22.34 -30.07
C PRO A 3 -1.36 -21.80 -28.82
N GLY A 4 -2.12 -21.59 -27.75
CA GLY A 4 -1.72 -20.84 -26.55
C GLY A 4 -0.72 -21.60 -25.69
N PHE A 5 0.54 -21.63 -26.10
CA PHE A 5 1.65 -22.08 -25.28
C PHE A 5 2.34 -20.87 -24.63
N PHE A 6 1.82 -20.45 -23.48
CA PHE A 6 2.45 -19.40 -22.67
C PHE A 6 3.56 -20.02 -21.81
N LYS A 7 4.81 -19.60 -22.01
CA LYS A 7 5.90 -19.95 -21.10
C LYS A 7 5.96 -18.91 -19.98
N VAL A 8 5.41 -19.25 -18.82
CA VAL A 8 5.63 -18.45 -17.60
C VAL A 8 7.09 -18.57 -17.17
N PRO A 9 7.74 -17.49 -16.72
CA PRO A 9 9.07 -17.58 -16.15
C PRO A 9 9.04 -18.45 -14.89
N LEU A 10 10.11 -19.22 -14.68
CA LEU A 10 10.24 -20.02 -13.45
C LEU A 10 10.34 -19.07 -12.25
N PRO A 11 9.52 -19.25 -11.21
CA PRO A 11 9.55 -18.39 -10.04
C PRO A 11 10.89 -18.52 -9.32
N LYS A 12 11.43 -17.38 -8.87
CA LYS A 12 12.63 -17.31 -8.03
C LYS A 12 12.32 -16.44 -6.83
N ASN A 13 12.87 -16.80 -5.67
CA ASN A 13 12.69 -16.00 -4.46
C ASN A 13 13.30 -14.62 -4.64
N GLU A 14 12.61 -13.59 -4.17
CA GLU A 14 13.15 -12.24 -4.10
C GLU A 14 14.29 -12.18 -3.08
N PRO A 15 15.40 -11.47 -3.38
CA PRO A 15 16.53 -11.36 -2.47
C PRO A 15 16.15 -10.52 -1.24
N VAL A 16 16.55 -10.98 -0.05
CA VAL A 16 16.40 -10.20 1.19
C VAL A 16 17.51 -9.15 1.26
N LEU A 17 17.13 -7.89 1.38
CA LEU A 17 18.08 -6.78 1.52
C LEU A 17 18.56 -6.61 2.97
N GLY A 18 19.78 -6.12 3.14
CA GLY A 18 20.44 -6.02 4.45
C GLY A 18 20.12 -4.76 5.26
N TYR A 19 19.76 -3.64 4.61
CA TYR A 19 19.43 -2.36 5.27
C TYR A 19 20.47 -1.86 6.29
N ALA A 20 21.74 -2.19 6.05
CA ALA A 20 22.86 -1.78 6.89
C ALA A 20 23.04 -0.25 6.87
N PRO A 21 23.71 0.35 7.86
CA PRO A 21 24.00 1.78 7.85
C PRO A 21 24.75 2.21 6.58
N GLY A 22 24.28 3.26 5.92
CA GLY A 22 24.90 3.81 4.70
C GLY A 22 24.49 3.13 3.39
N THR A 23 23.66 2.09 3.42
CA THR A 23 23.19 1.44 2.19
C THR A 23 22.06 2.24 1.51
N PRO A 24 21.95 2.18 0.17
CA PRO A 24 20.93 2.94 -0.57
C PRO A 24 19.50 2.49 -0.20
N GLU A 25 19.27 1.20 0.04
CA GLU A 25 17.96 0.70 0.42
C GLU A 25 17.49 1.24 1.79
N ARG A 26 18.41 1.46 2.73
CA ARG A 26 18.10 2.07 4.03
C ARG A 26 17.76 3.54 3.87
N ALA A 27 18.50 4.26 3.04
CA ALA A 27 18.24 5.67 2.74
C ALA A 27 16.85 5.85 2.10
N LEU A 28 16.51 5.01 1.12
CA LEU A 28 15.21 4.99 0.47
C LEU A 28 14.08 4.70 1.47
N LEU A 29 14.24 3.68 2.31
CA LEU A 29 13.26 3.35 3.35
C LEU A 29 13.00 4.54 4.29
N GLN A 30 14.05 5.21 4.76
CA GLN A 30 13.92 6.35 5.66
C GLN A 30 13.23 7.54 4.99
N ALA A 31 13.55 7.82 3.73
CA ALA A 31 12.91 8.88 2.95
C ALA A 31 11.41 8.61 2.77
N THR A 32 11.03 7.40 2.33
CA THR A 32 9.63 7.02 2.16
C THR A 32 8.86 7.06 3.49
N LEU A 33 9.45 6.59 4.59
CA LEU A 33 8.80 6.67 5.90
C LEU A 33 8.58 8.13 6.35
N ALA A 34 9.53 9.02 6.08
CA ALA A 34 9.39 10.43 6.42
C ALA A 34 8.32 11.12 5.57
N GLU A 35 8.23 10.78 4.29
CA GLU A 35 7.20 11.26 3.37
C GLU A 35 5.80 10.79 3.78
N MET A 36 5.62 9.48 3.98
CA MET A 36 4.32 8.89 4.34
C MET A 36 3.80 9.39 5.68
N ARG A 37 4.68 9.73 6.62
CA ARG A 37 4.28 10.29 7.93
C ARG A 37 3.69 11.70 7.84
N GLN A 38 3.96 12.44 6.77
CA GLN A 38 3.46 13.79 6.57
C GLN A 38 2.15 13.83 5.80
N GLN A 39 1.76 12.72 5.19
CA GLN A 39 0.58 12.62 4.35
C GLN A 39 -0.53 11.89 5.09
N THR A 40 -1.77 12.34 4.87
CA THR A 40 -2.97 11.57 5.22
C THR A 40 -3.68 11.24 3.93
N LEU A 41 -3.77 9.95 3.62
CA LEU A 41 -4.38 9.46 2.39
C LEU A 41 -5.84 9.07 2.60
N GLU A 42 -6.72 9.38 1.65
CA GLU A 42 -8.05 8.78 1.59
C GLU A 42 -7.96 7.48 0.78
N ILE A 43 -8.33 6.35 1.39
CA ILE A 43 -8.28 5.04 0.75
C ILE A 43 -9.68 4.73 0.18
N PRO A 44 -9.86 4.77 -1.15
CA PRO A 44 -11.13 4.42 -1.77
C PRO A 44 -11.33 2.90 -1.74
N MET A 45 -12.57 2.49 -1.96
CA MET A 45 -12.89 1.08 -2.19
C MET A 45 -12.87 0.82 -3.69
N TYR A 46 -12.17 -0.21 -4.11
CA TYR A 46 -12.21 -0.66 -5.50
C TYR A 46 -13.22 -1.81 -5.63
N ILE A 47 -14.29 -1.60 -6.41
CA ILE A 47 -15.29 -2.62 -6.75
C ILE A 47 -15.26 -2.81 -8.26
N GLY A 48 -14.68 -3.94 -8.71
CA GLY A 48 -14.31 -4.09 -10.12
C GLY A 48 -13.23 -3.08 -10.49
N ASP A 49 -13.46 -2.32 -11.56
CA ASP A 49 -12.55 -1.29 -12.05
C ASP A 49 -12.87 0.12 -11.52
N GLU A 50 -13.91 0.26 -10.67
CA GLU A 50 -14.36 1.54 -10.16
C GLU A 50 -13.85 1.84 -8.75
N ALA A 51 -13.37 3.07 -8.54
CA ALA A 51 -12.99 3.60 -7.25
C ALA A 51 -14.17 4.37 -6.62
N LEU A 52 -14.69 3.85 -5.51
CA LEU A 52 -15.83 4.42 -4.79
C LEU A 52 -15.38 5.08 -3.48
N ILE A 53 -15.93 6.25 -3.23
CA ILE A 53 -15.70 7.07 -2.04
C ILE A 53 -17.00 7.07 -1.21
N SER A 54 -16.92 6.77 0.09
CA SER A 54 -18.08 6.77 0.99
C SER A 54 -17.95 7.83 2.09
N ASP A 55 -19.07 8.32 2.61
CA ASP A 55 -19.06 9.28 3.72
C ASP A 55 -18.64 8.65 5.05
N LYS A 56 -18.64 7.31 5.13
CA LYS A 56 -18.28 6.57 6.35
C LYS A 56 -16.77 6.34 6.42
N LYS A 57 -16.09 7.35 6.95
CA LYS A 57 -14.64 7.39 7.14
C LYS A 57 -14.22 6.82 8.50
N ILE A 58 -13.24 5.91 8.50
CA ILE A 58 -12.58 5.33 9.68
C ILE A 58 -11.11 5.70 9.62
N ARG A 59 -10.56 6.18 10.72
CA ARG A 59 -9.15 6.53 10.81
C ARG A 59 -8.27 5.28 10.88
N LEU A 60 -7.24 5.21 10.02
CA LEU A 60 -6.13 4.26 10.12
C LEU A 60 -4.86 4.97 10.61
N ALA A 61 -4.27 4.43 11.66
CA ALA A 61 -3.05 4.93 12.25
C ALA A 61 -2.10 3.77 12.57
N PRO A 62 -0.78 4.01 12.57
CA PRO A 62 0.18 3.01 12.99
C PRO A 62 -0.05 2.58 14.44
N PRO A 63 0.10 1.29 14.75
CA PRO A 63 -0.05 0.79 16.12
C PRO A 63 1.07 1.30 17.05
N THR A 64 2.27 1.57 16.52
CA THR A 64 3.47 1.91 17.30
C THR A 64 3.69 3.41 17.50
N THR A 65 2.89 4.30 16.91
CA THR A 65 3.05 5.75 17.05
C THR A 65 1.69 6.45 17.01
N MET A 66 1.17 6.88 18.17
CA MET A 66 0.04 7.82 18.25
C MET A 66 0.58 9.21 18.60
N PRO A 67 0.16 10.30 17.92
CA PRO A 67 -1.21 10.53 17.46
C PRO A 67 -1.37 10.91 15.96
N THR A 68 -0.41 10.64 15.08
CA THR A 68 -0.51 11.05 13.66
C THR A 68 -1.21 9.98 12.80
N PRO A 69 -2.34 10.28 12.12
CA PRO A 69 -2.95 9.34 11.17
C PRO A 69 -2.10 9.21 9.89
N TRP A 70 -1.95 7.99 9.36
CA TRP A 70 -1.35 7.77 8.03
C TRP A 70 -2.41 7.76 6.94
N ALA A 71 -3.62 7.28 7.24
CA ALA A 71 -4.69 7.22 6.26
C ALA A 71 -6.08 7.27 6.91
N ILE A 72 -7.08 7.61 6.11
CA ILE A 72 -8.50 7.48 6.43
C ILE A 72 -9.06 6.42 5.47
N PHE A 73 -9.49 5.29 6.04
CA PHE A 73 -10.11 4.19 5.31
C PHE A 73 -11.62 4.34 5.26
N MET A 74 -12.20 4.01 4.13
CA MET A 74 -13.63 4.12 3.90
C MET A 74 -14.31 2.77 4.06
N LYS A 75 -15.36 2.72 4.87
CA LYS A 75 -16.16 1.50 5.02
C LYS A 75 -17.20 1.41 3.92
N ALA A 76 -17.35 0.22 3.33
CA ALA A 76 -18.43 -0.08 2.40
C ALA A 76 -19.78 0.18 3.07
N MET A 77 -20.60 0.99 2.40
CA MET A 77 -22.02 1.02 2.71
C MET A 77 -22.62 -0.29 2.17
N PRO A 78 -23.51 -0.95 2.93
CA PRO A 78 -24.23 -2.09 2.38
C PRO A 78 -24.99 -1.64 1.12
N PRO A 79 -25.07 -2.49 0.08
CA PRO A 79 -25.95 -2.20 -1.06
C PRO A 79 -27.38 -2.02 -0.51
N MET A 80 -28.06 -0.96 -0.96
CA MET A 80 -29.49 -0.79 -0.71
C MET A 80 -30.30 -1.94 -1.29
#